data_AF-B1JB79-F1
#
_entry.id   AF-B1JB79-F1
#
_cell.length_a   1.000
_cell.length_b   1.000
_cell.length_c   1.000
_cell.angle_alpha   90.00
_cell.angle_beta   90.00
_cell.angle_gamma   90.00
#
_symmetry.space_group_name_H-M   'P 1'
#
loop_
_entity.id
_entity.type
_entity.pdbx_description
1 polymer ?
#
loop_
_entity_poly.entity_id
_entity_poly.type
_entity_poly.pdbx_seq_one_letter_code
_entity_poly.pdbx_strand_id
1 'polypeptide(L)' 'MFFGKRLHVAVIQGEPLMQKAMDVLLKFHEAQGGLPVDQVEELRVEAEFFFQAVSAYQFRVLAGAASTLQ' A
#
# COMPACT_ATOMS: atom_id res chain seq x y z
N MET A 1 1.27 -20.81 19.36
CA MET A 1 0.05 -20.28 18.67
C MET A 1 0.06 -18.75 18.57
N PHE A 2 1.19 -18.10 18.19
CA PHE A 2 1.31 -16.62 18.25
C PHE A 2 1.47 -15.94 16.87
N PHE A 3 1.80 -16.71 15.83
CA PHE A 3 2.07 -16.17 14.48
C PHE A 3 0.81 -15.69 13.75
N GLY A 4 -0.27 -16.49 13.75
CA GLY A 4 -1.53 -16.13 13.08
C GLY A 4 -2.21 -14.87 13.65
N LYS A 5 -2.13 -14.66 14.96
CA LYS A 5 -2.71 -13.48 15.61
C LYS A 5 -1.99 -12.18 15.22
N ARG A 6 -0.67 -12.23 15.04
CA ARG A 6 0.14 -11.06 14.62
C ARG A 6 -0.09 -10.70 13.15
N LEU A 7 -0.19 -11.70 12.27
CA LEU A 7 -0.54 -11.48 10.85
C LEU A 7 -1.92 -10.83 10.72
N HIS A 8 -2.92 -11.33 11.44
CA HIS A 8 -4.27 -10.79 11.40
C HIS A 8 -4.32 -9.31 11.83
N VAL A 9 -3.61 -8.95 12.91
CA VAL A 9 -3.53 -7.55 13.36
C VAL A 9 -2.77 -6.67 12.35
N ALA A 10 -1.66 -7.16 11.80
CA ALA A 10 -0.88 -6.44 10.80
C ALA A 10 -1.69 -6.08 9.56
N VAL A 11 -2.50 -7.02 9.07
CA VAL A 11 -3.39 -6.83 7.91
C VAL A 11 -4.47 -5.81 8.22
N ILE A 12 -5.18 -5.95 9.35
CA ILE A 12 -6.26 -5.01 9.73
C ILE A 12 -5.73 -3.59 9.90
N GLN A 13 -4.58 -3.41 10.56
CA GLN A 13 -4.02 -2.08 10.79
C GLN A 13 -3.47 -1.43 9.51
N GLY A 14 -3.12 -2.24 8.49
CA GLY A 14 -2.68 -1.75 7.19
C GLY A 14 -3.82 -1.46 6.20
N GLU A 15 -5.04 -1.90 6.51
CA GLU A 15 -6.20 -1.81 5.62
C GLU A 15 -6.54 -0.36 5.22
N PRO A 16 -6.52 0.65 6.13
CA PRO A 16 -6.74 2.04 5.73
C PRO A 16 -5.68 2.58 4.76
N LEU A 17 -4.43 2.11 4.84
CA LEU A 17 -3.37 2.52 3.93
C LEU A 17 -3.53 1.86 2.56
N MET A 18 -3.96 0.59 2.54
CA MET A 18 -4.31 -0.12 1.31
C MET A 18 -5.51 0.52 0.61
N GLN A 19 -6.57 0.89 1.34
CA GLN A 19 -7.72 1.59 0.79
C GLN A 19 -7.31 2.88 0.06
N LYS A 20 -6.47 3.72 0.70
CA LYS A 20 -5.96 4.94 0.05
C LYS A 20 -5.17 4.66 -1.21
N ALA A 21 -4.31 3.63 -1.21
CA ALA A 21 -3.56 3.24 -2.40
C ALA A 21 -4.50 2.83 -3.55
N MET A 22 -5.54 2.06 -3.24
CA MET A 22 -6.53 1.62 -4.21
C MET A 22 -7.41 2.77 -4.73
N ASP A 23 -7.80 3.71 -3.88
CA ASP A 23 -8.59 4.88 -4.27
C ASP A 23 -7.84 5.74 -5.28
N VAL A 24 -6.55 5.99 -5.07
CA VAL A 24 -5.73 6.78 -5.99
C VAL A 24 -5.46 6.01 -7.28
N LEU A 25 -5.22 4.70 -7.20
CA LEU A 25 -5.06 3.86 -8.38
C LEU A 25 -6.32 3.84 -9.26
N LEU A 26 -7.50 3.77 -8.64
CA LEU A 26 -8.77 3.84 -9.36
C LEU A 26 -8.90 5.18 -10.09
N LYS A 27 -8.66 6.30 -9.40
CA LYS A 27 -8.68 7.63 -10.01
C LYS A 27 -7.70 7.77 -11.16
N PHE A 28 -6.48 7.22 -11.01
CA PHE A 28 -5.49 7.18 -12.08
C PHE A 28 -6.06 6.47 -13.31
N HIS A 29 -6.64 5.28 -13.15
CA HIS A 29 -7.23 4.54 -14.26
C HIS A 29 -8.43 5.24 -14.89
N GLU A 30 -9.31 5.85 -14.09
CA GLU A 30 -10.45 6.62 -14.59
C GLU A 30 -10.01 7.87 -15.36
N ALA A 31 -8.88 8.47 -14.98
CA ALA A 31 -8.32 9.64 -15.67
C ALA A 31 -7.68 9.30 -17.02
N GLN A 32 -7.30 8.04 -17.26
CA GLN A 32 -6.68 7.60 -18.51
C GLN A 32 -7.64 7.80 -19.69
N GLY A 33 -7.27 8.70 -20.60
CA GLY A 33 -8.06 9.03 -21.80
C GLY A 33 -9.12 10.12 -21.61
N GLY A 34 -9.29 10.65 -20.40
CA GLY A 34 -10.23 11.74 -20.10
C GLY A 34 -9.57 13.05 -19.64
N LEU A 35 -8.40 12.98 -19.01
CA LEU A 35 -7.69 14.14 -18.45
C LEU A 35 -6.39 14.46 -19.21
N PRO A 36 -5.86 15.70 -19.07
CA PRO A 36 -4.53 16.05 -19.54
C PRO A 36 -3.44 15.16 -18.96
N VAL A 37 -2.37 14.94 -19.73
CA VAL A 37 -1.25 14.06 -19.37
C VAL A 37 -0.65 14.42 -18.02
N ASP A 38 -0.44 15.71 -17.74
CA ASP A 38 0.16 16.15 -16.47
C ASP A 38 -0.68 15.73 -15.24
N GLN A 39 -2.01 15.78 -15.34
CA GLN A 39 -2.91 15.36 -14.27
C GLN A 39 -2.93 13.83 -14.09
N VAL A 40 -2.82 13.09 -15.20
CA VAL A 40 -2.70 11.63 -15.16
C VAL A 40 -1.38 11.21 -14.52
N GLU A 41 -0.29 11.93 -14.81
CA GLU A 41 1.02 11.68 -14.21
C GLU A 41 1.06 12.02 -12.71
N GLU A 42 0.39 13.09 -12.28
CA GLU A 42 0.24 13.39 -10.85
C GLU A 42 -0.43 12.24 -10.09
N LEU A 43 -1.54 11.71 -10.60
CA LEU A 43 -2.24 10.57 -10.02
C LEU A 43 -1.37 9.30 -10.02
N ARG A 44 -0.56 9.09 -11.07
CA ARG A 44 0.38 7.96 -11.14
C ARG A 44 1.44 8.05 -10.04
N VAL A 45 2.02 9.23 -9.85
CA VAL A 45 3.04 9.47 -8.81
C VAL A 45 2.44 9.33 -7.41
N GLU A 46 1.21 9.82 -7.20
CA GLU A 46 0.51 9.67 -5.93
C GLU A 46 0.19 8.20 -5.63
N ALA A 47 -0.27 7.43 -6.62
CA ALA A 47 -0.49 5.99 -6.47
C ALA A 47 0.80 5.25 -6.09
N GLU A 48 1.90 5.53 -6.80
CA GLU A 48 3.22 4.97 -6.51
C GLU A 48 3.67 5.26 -5.08
N PHE A 49 3.50 6.52 -4.62
CA PHE A 49 3.81 6.90 -3.25
C PHE A 49 3.04 6.06 -2.21
N PHE A 50 1.73 5.86 -2.41
CA PHE A 50 0.94 5.06 -1.49
C PHE A 50 1.31 3.56 -1.52
N PHE A 51 1.62 3.00 -2.69
CA PHE A 51 2.08 1.60 -2.76
C PHE A 51 3.46 1.38 -2.12
N GLN A 52 4.36 2.37 -2.22
CA GLN A 52 5.62 2.35 -1.48
C GLN A 52 5.38 2.41 0.03
N ALA A 53 4.44 3.24 0.50
CA ALA A 53 4.06 3.29 1.91
C ALA A 53 3.45 1.97 2.41
N VAL A 54 2.58 1.32 1.62
CA VAL A 54 2.04 -0.02 1.92
C VAL A 54 3.16 -1.04 2.04
N SER A 55 4.09 -1.04 1.09
CA SER A 55 5.23 -1.96 1.06
C SER A 55 6.14 -1.76 2.28
N ALA A 56 6.44 -0.51 2.64
CA ALA A 56 7.23 -0.17 3.82
C ALA A 56 6.54 -0.59 5.12
N TYR A 57 5.22 -0.39 5.23
CA TYR A 57 4.43 -0.83 6.38
C TYR A 57 4.44 -2.36 6.50
N GLN A 58 4.12 -3.07 5.42
CA GLN A 58 4.12 -4.53 5.39
C GLN A 58 5.50 -5.08 5.73
N PHE A 59 6.58 -4.52 5.16
CA PHE A 59 7.94 -4.92 5.49
C PHE A 59 8.23 -4.69 6.98
N ARG A 60 7.93 -3.52 7.53
CA ARG A 60 8.19 -3.23 8.95
C ARG A 60 7.42 -4.16 9.89
N VAL A 61 6.16 -4.44 9.60
CA VAL A 61 5.27 -5.19 10.49
C VAL A 61 5.41 -6.71 10.31
N LEU A 62 5.68 -7.17 9.08
CA LEU A 62 5.80 -8.59 8.73
C LEU A 62 7.26 -9.08 8.75
N ALA A 63 8.24 -8.29 8.29
CA ALA A 63 9.65 -8.68 8.30
C ALA A 63 10.28 -8.62 9.70
N GLY A 64 9.66 -7.94 10.66
CA GLY A 64 9.95 -8.10 12.10
C GLY A 64 9.62 -9.49 12.68
N ALA A 65 9.15 -10.44 11.85
CA ALA A 65 9.06 -11.86 12.17
C ALA A 65 10.25 -12.70 11.66
N ALA A 66 11.14 -12.13 10.83
CA ALA A 66 12.28 -12.83 10.22
C ALA A 66 13.63 -12.60 10.95
N SER A 67 13.62 -12.06 12.17
CA SER A 67 14.83 -11.87 12.98
C SER A 67 14.76 -12.67 14.27
N THR A 68 14.99 -13.97 14.15
CA THR A 68 16.03 -14.70 14.92
C THR A 68 16.36 -15.98 14.14
N LEU A 69 17.22 -15.84 13.12
CA LEU A 69 18.22 -16.87 12.90
C LEU A 69 19.29 -16.61 13.96
N GLN A 70 19.25 -17.41 15.03
CA GLN A 70 20.39 -17.62 15.92
C GLN A 70 21.36 -18.60 15.25
#